data_AF-A0A3M5JSC6-F1
#
_entry.id   AF-A0A3M5JSC6-F1
#
_cell.length_a   1.000
_cell.length_b   1.000
_cell.length_c   1.000
_cell.angle_alpha   90.00
_cell.angle_beta   90.00
_cell.angle_gamma   90.00
#
_symmetry.space_group_name_H-M   'P 1'
#
loop_
_entity.id
_entity.type
_entity.pdbx_description
1 polymer ?
#
loop_
_entity_poly.entity_id
_entity_poly.type
_entity_poly.pdbx_seq_one_letter_code
_entity_poly.pdbx_strand_id
1 'polypeptide(L)'
;MALIAELAYETAMRRSEILKLTVNCLHLEERIADVVDGKNGTRSVPLTLRAIELLEEAQRLAVAEHIPRGRLFSVAPHSVSQAIRRARTAANLDSNVRLHQLRHTRITNVAKRV
;
A
#
# COMPACT_ATOMS: atom_id res chain seq x y z
N MET A 1 5.42 -1.82 -9.17
CA MET A 1 5.47 -0.48 -8.50
C MET A 1 4.12 0.23 -8.50
N ALA A 2 3.36 0.20 -9.62
CA ALA A 2 2.02 0.77 -9.68
C ALA A 2 1.09 0.21 -8.59
N LEU A 3 1.07 -1.11 -8.42
CA LEU A 3 0.26 -1.79 -7.39
C LEU A 3 0.50 -1.27 -5.96
N ILE A 4 1.76 -0.99 -5.58
CA ILE A 4 2.09 -0.42 -4.26
C ILE A 4 1.57 1.02 -4.12
N ALA A 5 1.64 1.80 -5.21
CA ALA A 5 1.16 3.19 -5.20
C ALA A 5 -0.36 3.24 -5.06
N GLU A 6 -1.07 2.36 -5.78
CA GLU A 6 -2.52 2.28 -5.73
C GLU A 6 -3.02 1.76 -4.37
N LEU A 7 -2.36 0.74 -3.80
CA LEU A 7 -2.64 0.30 -2.43
C LEU A 7 -2.45 1.44 -1.42
N ALA A 8 -1.40 2.25 -1.56
CA ALA A 8 -1.18 3.40 -0.68
C ALA A 8 -2.29 4.45 -0.80
N TYR A 9 -2.86 4.62 -1.98
CA TYR A 9 -4.03 5.45 -2.19
C TYR A 9 -5.27 4.83 -1.55
N GLU A 10 -5.64 3.59 -1.88
CA GLU A 10 -6.89 2.97 -1.43
C GLU A 10 -6.97 2.83 0.10
N THR A 11 -5.85 2.46 0.73
CA THR A 11 -5.80 2.10 2.16
C THR A 11 -5.30 3.20 3.08
N ALA A 12 -4.78 4.30 2.51
CA ALA A 12 -4.06 5.35 3.24
C ALA A 12 -2.89 4.87 4.13
N MET A 13 -2.43 3.63 3.96
CA MET A 13 -1.29 3.08 4.71
C MET A 13 0.01 3.80 4.35
N ARG A 14 0.96 3.80 5.29
CA ARG A 14 2.33 4.26 5.04
C ARG A 14 3.03 3.25 4.13
N ARG A 15 3.95 3.72 3.29
CA ARG A 15 4.82 2.86 2.45
C ARG A 15 5.45 1.71 3.24
N SER A 16 5.99 2.00 4.43
CA SER A 16 6.64 0.99 5.28
C SER A 16 5.67 -0.06 5.82
N GLU A 17 4.39 0.27 5.97
CA GLU A 17 3.35 -0.66 6.40
C GLU A 17 3.00 -1.60 5.25
N ILE A 18 2.76 -1.07 4.05
CA ILE A 18 2.47 -1.85 2.84
C ILE A 18 3.57 -2.86 2.56
N LEU A 19 4.83 -2.44 2.63
CA LEU A 19 5.99 -3.32 2.39
C LEU A 19 6.22 -4.38 3.46
N LYS A 20 5.53 -4.28 4.61
CA LYS A 20 5.57 -5.27 5.69
C LYS A 20 4.37 -6.21 5.70
N LEU A 21 3.37 -5.97 4.84
CA LEU A 21 2.20 -6.84 4.75
C LEU A 21 2.61 -8.28 4.41
N THR A 22 1.97 -9.22 5.10
CA THR A 22 2.08 -10.65 4.86
C THR A 22 0.70 -11.23 4.62
N VAL A 23 0.63 -12.41 4.01
CA VAL A 23 -0.64 -13.13 3.83
C VAL A 23 -1.41 -13.32 5.14
N ASN A 24 -0.69 -13.51 6.26
CA ASN A 24 -1.29 -13.76 7.58
C ASN A 24 -1.96 -12.52 8.21
N CYS A 25 -1.69 -11.32 7.71
CA CYS A 25 -2.32 -10.09 8.21
C CYS A 25 -3.47 -9.62 7.31
N LEU A 26 -3.91 -10.43 6.35
CA LEU A 26 -4.99 -10.11 5.42
C LEU A 26 -6.23 -10.97 5.71
N HIS A 27 -7.30 -10.33 6.17
CA HIS A 27 -8.61 -10.93 6.39
C HIS A 27 -9.54 -10.44 5.29
N LEU A 28 -9.33 -10.94 4.06
CA LEU A 28 -9.97 -10.37 2.86
C LEU A 28 -11.50 -10.55 2.85
N GLU A 29 -12.01 -11.66 3.41
CA GLU A 29 -13.44 -11.91 3.58
C GLU A 29 -14.09 -10.88 4.51
N GLU A 30 -13.43 -10.57 5.62
CA GLU A 30 -13.83 -9.54 6.59
C GLU A 30 -13.50 -8.12 6.12
N ARG A 31 -12.78 -8.01 4.99
CA ARG A 31 -12.31 -6.76 4.39
C ARG A 31 -11.44 -5.95 5.35
N ILE A 32 -10.55 -6.63 6.06
CA ILE A 32 -9.64 -6.03 7.04
C ILE A 32 -8.19 -6.44 6.74
N ALA A 33 -7.26 -5.52 6.96
CA ALA A 33 -5.83 -5.82 7.03
C ALA A 33 -5.24 -5.34 8.37
N ASP A 34 -4.50 -6.20 9.04
CA ASP A 34 -3.79 -5.87 10.27
C ASP A 34 -2.42 -5.26 9.96
N VAL A 35 -2.27 -3.99 10.32
CA VAL A 35 -1.03 -3.24 10.14
C VAL A 35 -0.26 -3.20 11.44
N VAL A 36 0.82 -3.98 11.51
CA VAL A 36 1.72 -4.03 12.66
C VAL A 36 2.69 -2.85 12.62
N ASP A 37 2.53 -1.90 13.54
CA ASP A 37 3.50 -0.82 13.79
C ASP A 37 4.25 -1.11 15.09
N GLY A 38 5.57 -1.27 15.01
CA GLY A 38 6.41 -1.56 16.18
C GLY A 38 6.41 -0.45 17.24
N LYS A 39 5.89 0.74 16.94
CA LYS A 39 5.79 1.85 17.90
C LYS A 39 4.39 2.03 18.51
N ASN A 40 3.34 1.70 17.77
CA ASN A 40 1.97 2.04 18.13
C ASN A 40 1.04 0.81 18.24
N GLY A 41 1.62 -0.39 18.23
CA GLY A 41 0.87 -1.63 18.21
C GLY A 41 0.27 -1.96 16.84
N THR A 42 -0.52 -3.02 16.80
CA THR A 42 -1.26 -3.45 15.62
C THR A 42 -2.57 -2.68 15.53
N ARG A 43 -2.91 -2.20 14.33
CA ARG A 43 -4.23 -1.63 14.05
C ARG A 43 -4.87 -2.33 12.86
N SER A 44 -6.18 -2.50 12.91
CA SER A 44 -6.95 -3.03 11.80
C SER A 44 -7.34 -1.90 10.84
N VAL A 45 -7.08 -2.10 9.55
CA VAL A 45 -7.38 -1.14 8.47
C VAL A 45 -8.49 -1.72 7.60
N PRO A 46 -9.64 -1.04 7.46
CA PRO A 46 -10.70 -1.49 6.58
C PRO A 46 -10.30 -1.36 5.10
N LEU A 47 -10.71 -2.34 4.29
CA LEU A 47 -10.38 -2.46 2.89
C LEU A 47 -11.58 -2.10 2.00
N THR A 48 -11.30 -1.32 0.96
CA THR A 48 -12.22 -1.15 -0.18
C THR A 48 -12.23 -2.43 -1.01
N LEU A 49 -13.27 -2.61 -1.84
CA LEU A 49 -13.29 -3.72 -2.81
C LEU A 49 -12.07 -3.66 -3.74
N ARG A 50 -11.68 -2.44 -4.16
CA ARG A 50 -10.48 -2.23 -4.97
C ARG A 50 -9.20 -2.62 -4.24
N ALA A 51 -9.08 -2.31 -2.94
CA ALA A 51 -7.93 -2.74 -2.15
C ALA A 51 -7.83 -4.27 -2.07
N ILE A 52 -8.97 -4.97 -1.99
CA ILE A 52 -9.01 -6.45 -1.98
C ILE A 52 -8.47 -7.00 -3.30
N GLU A 53 -8.96 -6.52 -4.44
CA GLU A 53 -8.48 -6.94 -5.77
C GLU A 53 -6.96 -6.77 -5.90
N LEU A 54 -6.44 -5.63 -5.46
CA LEU A 54 -5.00 -5.32 -5.48
C LEU A 54 -4.19 -6.24 -4.55
N LEU A 55 -4.74 -6.61 -3.39
CA LEU A 55 -4.09 -7.50 -2.44
C LEU A 55 -4.10 -8.95 -2.94
N GLU A 56 -5.19 -9.41 -3.56
CA GLU A 56 -5.24 -10.73 -4.22
C GLU A 56 -4.24 -10.82 -5.38
N GLU A 57 -4.13 -9.77 -6.18
CA GLU A 57 -3.10 -9.69 -7.22
C GLU A 57 -1.69 -9.73 -6.62
N ALA A 58 -1.44 -8.97 -5.54
CA ALA A 58 -0.16 -9.00 -4.84
C ALA A 58 0.17 -10.39 -4.29
N GLN A 59 -0.81 -11.12 -3.76
CA GLN A 59 -0.63 -12.50 -3.30
C GLN A 59 -0.23 -13.43 -4.45
N ARG A 60 -0.95 -13.37 -5.59
CA ARG A 60 -0.62 -14.18 -6.77
C ARG A 60 0.81 -13.92 -7.27
N LEU A 61 1.21 -12.65 -7.35
CA LEU A 61 2.56 -12.25 -7.76
C LEU A 61 3.61 -12.71 -6.74
N ALA A 62 3.34 -12.59 -5.45
CA ALA A 62 4.27 -13.03 -4.41
C ALA A 62 4.54 -14.54 -4.47
N VAL A 63 3.52 -15.35 -4.77
CA VAL A 63 3.66 -16.79 -5.01
C VAL A 63 4.50 -17.05 -6.26
N ALA A 64 4.19 -16.40 -7.38
CA ALA A 64 4.94 -16.56 -8.63
C ALA A 64 6.43 -16.18 -8.47
N GLU A 65 6.73 -15.11 -7.73
CA GLU A 65 8.08 -14.65 -7.44
C GLU A 65 8.77 -15.39 -6.28
N HIS A 66 8.11 -16.38 -5.67
CA HIS A 66 8.63 -17.15 -4.52
C HIS A 66 9.11 -16.25 -3.36
N ILE A 67 8.33 -15.21 -3.03
CA ILE A 67 8.71 -14.27 -1.98
C ILE A 67 8.69 -14.97 -0.62
N PRO A 68 9.80 -14.95 0.14
CA PRO A 68 9.89 -15.70 1.39
C PRO A 68 9.07 -15.07 2.51
N ARG A 69 8.71 -15.90 3.49
CA ARG A 69 8.01 -15.52 4.73
C ARG A 69 6.61 -14.93 4.52
N GLY A 70 5.95 -15.30 3.41
CA GLY A 70 4.59 -14.87 3.11
C GLY A 70 4.43 -13.36 2.91
N ARG A 71 5.53 -12.64 2.62
CA ARG A 71 5.46 -11.20 2.30
C ARG A 71 4.86 -11.01 0.92
N LEU A 72 4.09 -9.93 0.76
CA LEU A 72 3.50 -9.57 -0.54
C LEU A 72 4.51 -8.85 -1.45
N PHE A 73 5.53 -8.22 -0.87
CA PHE A 73 6.50 -7.42 -1.61
C PHE A 73 7.93 -7.71 -1.14
N SER A 74 8.85 -7.87 -2.09
CA SER A 74 10.29 -8.08 -1.87
C SER A 74 11.11 -6.80 -2.05
N VAL A 75 10.45 -5.66 -2.24
CA VAL A 75 11.08 -4.41 -2.70
C VAL A 75 11.57 -3.54 -1.54
N ALA A 76 12.76 -2.96 -1.70
CA ALA A 76 13.29 -2.00 -0.74
C ALA A 76 12.47 -0.69 -0.69
N PRO A 77 12.24 -0.09 0.49
CA PRO A 77 11.49 1.17 0.62
C PRO A 77 12.02 2.32 -0.23
N HIS A 78 13.35 2.40 -0.40
CA HIS A 78 13.98 3.42 -1.24
C HIS A 78 13.61 3.25 -2.73
N SER A 79 13.52 2.02 -3.23
CA SER A 79 13.17 1.73 -4.62
C SER A 79 11.75 2.21 -4.96
N VAL A 80 10.80 2.07 -4.03
CA VAL A 80 9.45 2.62 -4.20
C VAL A 80 9.50 4.15 -4.29
N SER A 81 10.26 4.81 -3.41
CA SER A 81 10.42 6.27 -3.48
C SER A 81 11.04 6.74 -4.79
N GLN A 82 12.05 6.04 -5.30
CA GLN A 82 12.65 6.37 -6.59
C GLN A 82 11.68 6.16 -7.75
N ALA A 83 10.91 5.08 -7.74
CA ALA A 83 9.90 4.81 -8.76
C ALA A 83 8.85 5.92 -8.82
N ILE A 84 8.34 6.37 -7.67
CA ILE A 84 7.38 7.48 -7.59
C ILE A 84 8.01 8.80 -8.05
N ARG A 85 9.26 9.07 -7.67
CA ARG A 85 9.98 10.26 -8.13
C ARG A 85 10.11 10.28 -9.66
N ARG A 86 10.44 9.14 -10.27
CA ARG A 86 10.53 8.99 -11.73
C ARG A 86 9.16 9.19 -12.39
N ALA A 87 8.11 8.54 -11.88
CA ALA A 87 6.75 8.68 -12.41
C ALA A 87 6.27 10.13 -12.35
N ARG A 88 6.50 10.82 -11.22
CA ARG A 88 6.21 12.25 -11.05
C ARG A 88 6.92 13.11 -12.09
N THR A 89 8.22 12.89 -12.30
CA THR A 89 9.00 13.63 -13.29
C THR A 89 8.52 13.35 -14.71
N ALA A 90 8.19 12.10 -15.04
CA ALA A 90 7.64 11.74 -16.35
C ALA A 90 6.25 12.37 -16.60
N ALA A 91 5.47 12.61 -15.55
CA ALA A 91 4.17 13.27 -15.60
C ALA A 91 4.26 14.81 -15.53
N ASN A 92 5.46 15.41 -15.56
CA ASN A 92 5.69 16.85 -15.42
C ASN A 92 5.02 17.48 -14.18
N LEU A 93 4.97 16.73 -13.07
CA LEU A 93 4.39 17.20 -11.82
C LEU A 93 5.42 17.95 -10.96
N ASP A 94 4.92 18.88 -10.13
CA ASP A 94 5.75 19.68 -9.23
C ASP A 94 6.64 18.82 -8.31
N SER A 95 7.81 19.37 -7.99
CA SER A 95 8.81 18.68 -7.20
C SER A 95 8.34 18.34 -5.78
N ASN A 96 7.30 18.98 -5.25
CA ASN A 96 6.71 18.71 -3.94
C ASN A 96 5.72 17.54 -3.94
N VAL A 97 5.40 16.96 -5.10
CA VAL A 97 4.55 15.78 -5.16
C VAL A 97 5.28 14.56 -4.58
N ARG A 98 4.68 13.91 -3.57
CA ARG A 98 5.24 12.80 -2.79
C ARG A 98 4.23 11.68 -2.62
N LEU A 99 4.73 10.44 -2.47
CA LEU A 99 3.90 9.26 -2.21
C LEU A 99 2.97 9.43 -0.99
N HIS A 100 3.44 10.08 0.08
CA HIS A 100 2.61 10.26 1.29
C HIS A 100 1.41 11.20 1.06
N GLN A 101 1.33 11.94 -0.04
CA GLN A 101 0.14 12.73 -0.36
C GLN A 101 -1.01 11.86 -0.88
N LEU A 102 -0.75 10.63 -1.34
CA LEU A 102 -1.81 9.70 -1.71
C LEU A 102 -2.71 9.37 -0.51
N ARG A 103 -2.11 9.11 0.66
CA ARG A 103 -2.89 8.92 1.89
C ARG A 103 -3.63 10.18 2.32
N HIS A 104 -3.05 11.38 2.17
CA HIS A 104 -3.75 12.63 2.47
C HIS A 104 -4.99 12.78 1.58
N THR A 105 -4.84 12.51 0.29
CA THR A 105 -5.93 12.57 -0.69
C THR A 105 -7.04 11.59 -0.33
N ARG A 106 -6.68 10.35 0.05
CA ARG A 106 -7.66 9.34 0.47
C ARG A 106 -8.42 9.76 1.72
N ILE A 107 -7.71 10.24 2.74
CA ILE A 107 -8.32 10.73 3.99
C ILE A 107 -9.30 11.86 3.68
N THR A 108 -8.90 12.84 2.87
CA THR A 108 -9.78 13.94 2.44
C THR A 108 -11.02 13.42 1.70
N ASN A 109 -10.87 12.46 0.79
CA ASN A 109 -11.99 11.90 0.03
C ASN A 109 -12.97 11.11 0.90
N VAL A 110 -12.48 10.41 1.94
CA VAL A 110 -13.35 9.74 2.92
C VAL A 110 -14.08 10.78 3.77
N ALA A 111 -13.38 11.82 4.26
CA ALA A 111 -13.99 12.88 5.06
C ALA A 111 -15.10 13.65 4.33
N LYS A 112 -14.98 13.83 3.00
CA LYS A 112 -16.02 14.45 2.16
C LYS A 112 -17.30 13.63 2.01
N ARG A 113 -17.29 12.34 2.35
CA ARG A 113 -18.43 11.42 2.22
C ARG A 113 -19.22 11.25 3.52
N VAL A 114 -18.80 11.95 4.57
CA VAL A 114 -19.45 11.95 5.89
C VAL A 114 -20.40 13.14 5.99
#